data_AF-A0A250KR39-F1
#
_entry.id   AF-A0A250KR39-F1
#
_cell.length_a   1.000
_cell.length_b   1.000
_cell.length_c   1.000
_cell.angle_alpha   90.00
_cell.angle_beta   90.00
_cell.angle_gamma   90.00
#
_symmetry.space_group_name_H-M   'P 1'
#
loop_
_entity.id
_entity.type
_entity.pdbx_description
1 polymer ?
#
loop_
_entity_poly.entity_id
_entity_poly.type
_entity_poly.pdbx_seq_one_letter_code
_entity_poly.pdbx_strand_id
1 'polypeptide(L)'
;MVDTNPMGTGEKTVAATGLVYLADSDQTRGFGVAVVNRVVEGDSDFNSVDNLAFQPVTGNMYVIEDHNFGDIFACLPDGADRDIKTDGCVKILSVRDKSAEPTGFTFTGDGKTAYLFIQHSDDANCAAGDDCAAYDDYPTDDLVRITGFKLP
;
A
#
# COMPACT_ATOMS: atom_id res chain seq x y z
N MET A 1 -2.00 -26.20 1.78
CA MET A 1 -2.18 -27.43 2.57
C MET A 1 -3.63 -27.46 3.01
N VAL A 2 -4.44 -28.43 2.58
CA VAL A 2 -5.88 -28.49 2.89
C VAL A 2 -6.04 -29.36 4.13
N ASP A 3 -6.55 -28.80 5.22
CA ASP A 3 -7.04 -29.62 6.34
C ASP A 3 -8.42 -30.13 5.92
N THR A 4 -8.48 -31.44 5.73
CA THR A 4 -9.66 -32.13 5.21
C THR A 4 -10.72 -32.39 6.30
N ASN A 5 -10.48 -31.96 7.55
CA ASN A 5 -11.42 -32.21 8.65
C ASN A 5 -11.43 -31.10 9.73
N PRO A 6 -11.74 -29.83 9.36
CA PRO A 6 -11.92 -28.78 10.35
C PRO A 6 -13.11 -29.11 11.26
N MET A 7 -12.86 -29.39 12.55
CA MET A 7 -13.92 -29.55 13.54
C MET A 7 -13.84 -28.46 14.60
N GLY A 8 -14.91 -27.66 14.71
CA GLY A 8 -15.19 -26.77 15.83
C GLY A 8 -15.16 -25.29 15.47
N THR A 9 -15.80 -24.49 16.33
CA THR A 9 -15.79 -23.02 16.27
C THR A 9 -14.53 -22.47 16.96
N GLY A 10 -13.98 -21.38 16.44
CA GLY A 10 -12.86 -20.64 17.05
C GLY A 10 -11.51 -20.77 16.33
N GLU A 11 -10.46 -20.25 16.96
CA GLU A 11 -9.09 -20.32 16.44
C GLU A 11 -8.56 -21.75 16.40
N LYS A 12 -7.99 -22.14 15.26
CA LYS A 12 -7.40 -23.45 15.01
C LYS A 12 -5.98 -23.29 14.51
N THR A 13 -5.06 -24.03 15.11
CA THR A 13 -3.68 -24.11 14.66
C THR A 13 -3.47 -25.35 13.79
N VAL A 14 -3.02 -25.16 12.56
CA VAL A 14 -2.65 -26.27 11.66
C VAL A 14 -1.34 -26.88 12.18
N ALA A 15 -1.41 -28.09 12.75
CA ALA A 15 -0.27 -28.75 13.40
C ALA A 15 0.99 -28.85 12.50
N ALA A 16 0.81 -28.97 11.19
CA ALA A 16 1.90 -29.09 10.23
C ALA A 16 2.59 -27.76 9.86
N THR A 17 1.94 -26.61 10.05
CA THR A 17 2.47 -25.29 9.64
C THR A 17 2.53 -24.27 10.77
N GLY A 18 1.86 -24.52 11.89
CA GLY A 18 1.69 -23.55 12.97
C GLY A 18 0.74 -22.40 12.64
N LEU A 19 0.15 -22.36 11.44
CA LEU A 19 -0.77 -21.29 11.03
C LEU A 19 -2.08 -21.37 11.81
N VAL A 20 -2.51 -20.21 12.32
CA VAL A 20 -3.79 -20.05 13.03
C VAL A 20 -4.84 -19.55 12.06
N TYR A 21 -6.02 -20.18 12.03
CA TYR A 21 -7.17 -19.75 11.25
C TYR A 21 -8.45 -19.78 12.09
N LEU A 22 -9.43 -18.94 11.74
CA LEU A 22 -10.76 -18.94 12.36
C LEU A 22 -11.66 -19.95 11.63
N ALA A 23 -12.11 -20.99 12.34
CA ALA A 23 -13.10 -21.92 11.84
C ALA A 23 -14.51 -21.45 12.25
N ASP A 24 -15.35 -21.13 11.27
CA ASP A 24 -16.66 -20.49 11.49
C ASP A 24 -17.88 -21.40 11.22
N SER A 25 -17.72 -22.73 11.18
CA SER A 25 -18.92 -23.58 11.14
C SER A 25 -18.70 -25.00 11.62
N ASP A 26 -19.82 -25.62 12.04
CA ASP A 26 -20.04 -27.05 12.19
C ASP A 26 -20.16 -27.79 10.85
N GLN A 27 -20.00 -27.09 9.71
CA GLN A 27 -20.10 -27.68 8.38
C GLN A 27 -18.75 -28.24 7.94
N THR A 28 -18.78 -29.45 7.38
CA THR A 28 -17.70 -30.10 6.61
C THR A 28 -17.53 -29.46 5.22
N ARG A 29 -17.59 -28.13 5.14
CA ARG A 29 -17.16 -27.40 3.94
C ARG A 29 -15.68 -27.13 4.09
N GLY A 30 -14.89 -27.66 3.16
CA GLY A 30 -13.45 -27.39 3.13
C GLY A 30 -13.21 -25.87 3.19
N PHE A 31 -12.30 -25.45 4.05
CA PHE A 31 -11.93 -24.04 4.18
C PHE A 31 -10.74 -23.73 3.27
N GLY A 32 -10.69 -22.52 2.76
CA GLY A 32 -9.53 -22.02 2.04
C GLY A 32 -8.41 -21.72 3.04
N VAL A 33 -7.27 -22.38 2.90
CA VAL A 33 -6.05 -21.97 3.60
C VAL A 33 -5.35 -20.93 2.72
N ALA A 34 -5.26 -19.70 3.21
CA ALA A 34 -4.42 -18.68 2.57
C ALA A 34 -2.95 -19.04 2.80
N VAL A 35 -2.17 -19.10 1.72
CA VAL A 35 -0.71 -19.11 1.80
C VAL A 35 -0.26 -17.67 1.61
N VAL A 36 0.31 -17.10 2.67
CA VAL A 36 0.85 -15.74 2.62
C VAL A 36 2.31 -15.83 2.25
N ASN A 37 2.66 -15.18 1.13
CA ASN A 37 4.04 -14.93 0.77
C ASN A 37 4.27 -13.43 0.76
N ARG A 38 5.45 -13.02 1.22
CA ARG A 38 5.83 -11.62 1.22
C ARG A 38 6.23 -11.21 -0.20
N VAL A 39 5.54 -10.22 -0.76
CA VAL A 39 5.83 -9.72 -2.12
C VAL A 39 7.05 -8.79 -2.13
N VAL A 40 7.25 -8.02 -1.07
CA VAL A 40 8.39 -7.10 -0.87
C VAL A 40 8.78 -7.07 0.61
N GLU A 41 10.07 -6.95 0.88
CA GLU A 41 10.61 -6.79 2.23
C GLU A 41 10.66 -5.30 2.63
N GLY A 42 10.16 -4.97 3.82
CA GLY A 42 10.32 -3.65 4.42
C GLY A 42 11.74 -3.42 4.96
N ASP A 43 12.13 -2.16 5.10
CA ASP A 43 13.32 -1.74 5.83
C ASP A 43 13.04 -0.47 6.66
N SER A 44 14.08 0.26 7.08
CA SER A 44 13.90 1.50 7.87
C SER A 44 13.37 2.68 7.04
N ASP A 45 13.52 2.62 5.73
CA ASP A 45 13.06 3.63 4.78
C ASP A 45 11.69 3.23 4.22
N PHE A 46 11.56 1.99 3.73
CA PHE A 46 10.30 1.42 3.23
C PHE A 46 9.52 0.74 4.36
N ASN A 47 8.65 1.50 5.02
CA ASN A 47 8.01 1.14 6.28
C ASN A 47 6.58 1.70 6.39
N SER A 48 5.77 1.17 7.31
CA SER A 48 4.38 1.63 7.55
C SER A 48 3.52 1.71 6.28
N VAL A 49 3.65 0.71 5.41
CA VAL A 49 2.84 0.54 4.22
C VAL A 49 1.35 0.47 4.60
N ASP A 50 0.54 1.29 3.95
CA ASP A 50 -0.92 1.31 4.11
C ASP A 50 -1.60 0.85 2.82
N ASN A 51 -1.48 1.63 1.75
CA ASN A 51 -2.26 1.45 0.53
C ASN A 51 -1.44 1.01 -0.68
N LEU A 52 -2.15 0.41 -1.65
CA LEU A 52 -1.59 -0.07 -2.91
C LEU A 52 -2.37 0.52 -4.08
N ALA A 53 -1.66 0.80 -5.17
CA ALA A 53 -2.27 1.16 -6.45
C ALA A 53 -1.58 0.42 -7.59
N PHE A 54 -2.34 0.07 -8.62
CA PHE A 54 -1.78 -0.53 -9.83
C PHE A 54 -1.91 0.43 -11.00
N GLN A 55 -0.80 0.67 -11.69
CA GLN A 55 -0.81 1.45 -12.91
C GLN A 55 -1.55 0.65 -14.00
N PRO A 56 -2.61 1.19 -14.62
CA PRO A 56 -3.57 0.38 -15.38
C PRO A 56 -3.07 -0.14 -16.74
N VAL A 57 -1.94 0.37 -17.24
CA VAL A 57 -1.36 0.01 -18.53
C VAL A 57 -0.13 -0.90 -18.39
N THR A 58 0.75 -0.61 -17.44
CA THR A 58 1.98 -1.36 -17.17
C THR A 58 1.78 -2.46 -16.13
N GLY A 59 0.77 -2.34 -15.27
CA GLY A 59 0.54 -3.24 -14.15
C GLY A 59 1.51 -3.06 -12.98
N ASN A 60 2.39 -2.04 -13.03
CA ASN A 60 3.33 -1.79 -11.93
C ASN A 60 2.55 -1.48 -10.65
N MET A 61 2.98 -2.09 -9.55
CA MET A 61 2.45 -1.85 -8.22
C MET A 61 3.12 -0.61 -7.62
N TYR A 62 2.30 0.26 -7.03
CA TYR A 62 2.72 1.41 -6.26
C TYR A 62 2.31 1.17 -4.82
N VAL A 63 3.21 1.47 -3.89
CA VAL A 63 3.03 1.31 -2.46
C VAL A 63 3.05 2.68 -1.81
N ILE A 64 2.11 2.91 -0.90
CA ILE A 64 1.87 4.19 -0.25
C ILE A 64 2.02 3.97 1.25
N GLU A 65 2.90 4.73 1.87
CA GLU A 65 3.13 4.67 3.32
C GLU A 65 2.21 5.62 4.05
N ASP A 66 1.75 5.24 5.24
CA ASP A 66 0.93 6.10 6.10
C ASP A 66 1.71 6.46 7.36
N HIS A 67 2.63 7.41 7.19
CA HIS A 67 3.33 8.06 8.29
C HIS A 67 3.69 9.51 7.90
N ASN A 68 3.98 10.35 8.88
CA ASN A 68 4.47 11.71 8.67
C ASN A 68 5.59 11.77 7.63
N PHE A 69 5.48 12.65 6.63
CA PHE A 69 6.44 12.78 5.52
C PHE A 69 6.59 11.47 4.72
N GLY A 70 5.52 10.68 4.63
CA GLY A 70 5.51 9.37 3.98
C GLY A 70 5.85 9.42 2.50
N ASP A 71 6.30 8.29 2.00
CA ASP A 71 6.76 8.13 0.63
C ASP A 71 5.83 7.26 -0.22
N ILE A 72 5.99 7.40 -1.54
CA ILE A 72 5.35 6.53 -2.52
C ILE A 72 6.44 5.81 -3.29
N PHE A 73 6.34 4.49 -3.31
CA PHE A 73 7.28 3.60 -3.98
C PHE A 73 6.65 2.97 -5.21
N ALA A 74 7.36 2.93 -6.32
CA ALA A 74 7.00 2.15 -7.50
C ALA A 74 7.79 0.84 -7.50
N CYS A 75 7.10 -0.29 -7.46
CA CYS A 75 7.70 -1.61 -7.46
C CYS A 75 7.88 -2.14 -8.89
N LEU A 76 9.02 -2.79 -9.11
CA LEU A 76 9.34 -3.46 -10.35
C LEU A 76 8.52 -4.76 -10.47
N PRO A 77 8.18 -5.19 -11.69
CA PRO A 77 7.68 -6.55 -11.88
C PRO A 77 8.67 -7.59 -11.34
N ASP A 78 8.17 -8.78 -11.01
CA ASP A 78 9.02 -9.95 -10.76
C ASP A 78 9.80 -10.29 -12.05
N GLY A 79 11.10 -10.51 -11.88
CA GLY A 79 12.03 -10.78 -12.95
C GLY A 79 12.02 -12.25 -13.41
N ALA A 80 13.21 -12.76 -13.73
CA ALA A 80 13.40 -14.13 -14.23
C ALA A 80 14.03 -15.07 -13.20
N ASP A 81 14.15 -14.62 -11.95
CA ASP A 81 14.68 -15.46 -10.90
C ASP A 81 13.62 -16.47 -10.40
N ARG A 82 13.96 -17.26 -9.39
CA ARG A 82 13.15 -18.40 -8.94
C ARG A 82 12.41 -18.09 -7.64
N ASP A 83 12.11 -16.83 -7.36
CA ASP A 83 11.23 -16.47 -6.27
C ASP A 83 9.84 -16.02 -6.77
N ILE A 84 9.11 -15.30 -5.94
CA ILE A 84 7.72 -14.86 -6.18
C ILE A 84 7.55 -13.41 -5.70
N LYS A 85 8.65 -12.66 -5.65
CA LYS A 85 8.76 -11.31 -5.12
C LYS A 85 8.92 -10.33 -6.26
N THR A 86 8.66 -9.06 -5.97
CA THR A 86 9.13 -8.00 -6.86
C THR A 86 10.65 -7.93 -6.86
N ASP A 87 11.26 -7.55 -8.00
CA ASP A 87 12.69 -7.26 -8.11
C ASP A 87 13.15 -6.05 -7.25
N GLY A 88 12.19 -5.32 -6.65
CA GLY A 88 12.44 -4.24 -5.70
C GLY A 88 11.52 -3.05 -5.95
N CYS A 89 11.52 -2.12 -5.00
CA CYS A 89 10.73 -0.89 -5.10
C CYS A 89 11.63 0.34 -5.05
N VAL A 90 11.26 1.36 -5.83
CA VAL A 90 11.99 2.62 -5.94
C VAL A 90 11.11 3.74 -5.41
N LYS A 91 11.62 4.51 -4.46
CA LYS A 91 10.99 5.74 -3.98
C LYS A 91 10.87 6.74 -5.12
N ILE A 92 9.65 7.17 -5.45
CA ILE A 92 9.40 8.09 -6.57
C ILE A 92 8.85 9.44 -6.14
N LEU A 93 8.23 9.53 -4.98
CA LEU A 93 7.61 10.74 -4.44
C LEU A 93 7.71 10.71 -2.91
N SER A 94 7.80 11.90 -2.33
CA SER A 94 7.80 12.13 -0.88
C SER A 94 6.85 13.28 -0.59
N VAL A 95 5.99 13.15 0.42
CA VAL A 95 5.22 14.29 0.93
C VAL A 95 6.20 15.27 1.54
N ARG A 96 6.04 16.58 1.27
CA ARG A 96 6.95 17.62 1.80
C ARG A 96 6.51 18.14 3.15
N ASP A 97 5.21 18.15 3.38
CA ASP A 97 4.65 18.48 4.68
C ASP A 97 5.08 17.41 5.69
N LYS A 98 5.68 17.84 6.80
CA LYS A 98 6.22 16.92 7.82
C LYS A 98 5.17 16.43 8.81
N SER A 99 4.00 17.04 8.80
CA SER A 99 2.86 16.66 9.63
C SER A 99 1.87 15.78 8.88
N ALA A 100 1.84 15.89 7.55
CA ALA A 100 0.92 15.14 6.72
C ALA A 100 1.46 13.77 6.29
N GLU A 101 0.53 12.93 5.86
CA GLU A 101 0.75 11.55 5.45
C GLU A 101 0.04 11.29 4.11
N PRO A 102 0.61 10.54 3.17
CA PRO A 102 -0.13 10.11 1.99
C PRO A 102 -0.99 8.89 2.35
N THR A 103 -2.29 8.91 2.06
CA THR A 103 -3.13 7.72 2.29
C THR A 103 -3.66 7.13 1.00
N GLY A 104 -4.14 7.95 0.06
CA GLY A 104 -4.77 7.44 -1.16
C GLY A 104 -3.91 7.66 -2.40
N PHE A 105 -3.86 6.71 -3.32
CA PHE A 105 -3.26 6.91 -4.64
C PHE A 105 -4.01 6.14 -5.71
N THR A 106 -4.34 6.81 -6.82
CA THR A 106 -5.08 6.17 -7.90
C THR A 106 -4.72 6.74 -9.26
N PHE A 107 -4.75 5.91 -10.30
CA PHE A 107 -4.48 6.32 -11.67
C PHE A 107 -5.78 6.58 -12.44
N THR A 108 -5.73 7.52 -13.38
CA THR A 108 -6.71 7.59 -14.47
C THR A 108 -6.59 6.35 -15.34
N GLY A 109 -7.68 5.95 -16.00
CA GLY A 109 -7.71 4.73 -16.83
C GLY A 109 -6.71 4.73 -18.01
N ASP A 110 -6.26 5.90 -18.46
CA ASP A 110 -5.21 6.02 -19.47
C ASP A 110 -3.79 5.86 -18.90
N GLY A 111 -3.64 5.78 -17.57
CA GLY A 111 -2.39 5.57 -16.86
C GLY A 111 -1.42 6.77 -16.84
N LYS A 112 -1.83 7.94 -17.35
CA LYS A 112 -0.93 9.11 -17.51
C LYS A 112 -1.05 10.15 -16.41
N THR A 113 -2.11 10.06 -15.61
CA THR A 113 -2.37 10.92 -14.46
C THR A 113 -2.59 10.05 -13.23
N ALA A 114 -2.06 10.47 -12.09
CA ALA A 114 -2.42 9.93 -10.78
C ALA A 114 -3.03 11.03 -9.91
N TYR A 115 -3.84 10.63 -8.96
CA TYR A 115 -4.34 11.47 -7.88
C TYR A 115 -3.85 10.90 -6.55
N LEU A 116 -3.26 11.76 -5.73
CA LEU A 116 -2.74 11.46 -4.41
C LEU A 116 -3.60 12.19 -3.37
N PHE A 117 -4.05 11.48 -2.36
CA PHE A 117 -4.77 12.02 -1.22
C PHE A 117 -3.79 12.21 -0.07
N ILE A 118 -3.62 13.44 0.36
CA ILE A 118 -2.83 13.85 1.52
C ILE A 118 -3.78 13.98 2.70
N GLN A 119 -3.38 13.46 3.85
CA GLN A 119 -4.17 13.53 5.08
C GLN A 119 -3.40 14.13 6.24
N HIS A 120 -4.13 14.64 7.23
CA HIS A 120 -3.61 15.07 8.53
C HIS A 120 -2.56 16.21 8.48
N SER A 121 -2.64 17.09 7.48
CA SER A 121 -1.83 18.31 7.45
C SER A 121 -2.09 19.15 8.71
N ASP A 122 -1.04 19.52 9.43
CA ASP A 122 -1.06 20.47 10.53
C ASP A 122 -0.56 21.83 10.06
N ASP A 123 -1.52 22.61 9.57
CA ASP A 123 -1.27 23.92 8.98
C ASP A 123 -0.86 24.96 10.03
N ALA A 124 -0.94 24.65 11.34
CA ALA A 124 -0.42 25.53 12.39
C ALA A 124 1.11 25.76 12.26
N ASN A 125 1.80 24.86 11.56
CA ASN A 125 3.24 24.97 11.29
C ASN A 125 3.56 25.68 9.96
N CYS A 126 2.56 26.06 9.17
CA CYS A 126 2.77 26.78 7.91
C CYS A 126 3.21 28.21 8.19
N ALA A 127 4.48 28.52 7.92
CA ALA A 127 4.99 29.88 8.04
C ALA A 127 4.68 30.70 6.78
N ALA A 128 4.57 32.01 6.94
CA ALA A 128 4.40 32.92 5.81
C ALA A 128 5.59 32.79 4.82
N GLY A 129 5.31 32.29 3.62
CA GLY A 129 6.31 32.03 2.57
C GLY A 129 6.56 30.55 2.29
N ASP A 130 6.00 29.64 3.09
CA ASP A 130 5.99 28.21 2.78
C ASP A 130 4.92 27.89 1.72
N ASP A 131 5.15 26.84 0.93
CA ASP A 131 4.25 26.42 -0.15
C ASP A 131 2.84 26.12 0.37
N CYS A 132 2.70 25.60 1.60
CA CYS A 132 1.41 25.30 2.22
C CYS A 132 0.58 26.57 2.53
N ALA A 133 1.22 27.72 2.80
CA ALA A 133 0.51 28.98 3.03
C ALA A 133 -0.09 29.59 1.74
N ALA A 134 0.28 29.09 0.56
CA ALA A 134 -0.15 29.63 -0.74
C ALA A 134 -1.42 28.98 -1.30
N TYR A 135 -1.84 27.84 -0.76
CA TYR A 135 -2.96 27.03 -1.27
C TYR A 135 -4.04 26.72 -0.21
N ASP A 136 -3.92 27.33 0.96
CA ASP A 136 -4.74 27.08 2.17
C ASP A 136 -5.98 27.98 2.27
N ASP A 137 -6.94 27.82 1.35
CA ASP A 137 -8.30 28.31 1.59
C ASP A 137 -9.14 27.30 2.41
N TYR A 138 -8.57 26.13 2.78
CA TYR A 138 -9.24 25.05 3.52
C TYR A 138 -8.29 24.30 4.47
N PRO A 139 -8.65 24.14 5.77
CA PRO A 139 -7.84 23.50 6.80
C PRO A 139 -7.84 21.95 6.72
N THR A 140 -7.73 21.37 5.52
CA THR A 140 -8.00 19.94 5.31
C THR A 140 -7.16 19.31 4.21
N ASP A 141 -6.81 18.04 4.42
CA ASP A 141 -6.55 16.97 3.44
C ASP A 141 -6.64 17.38 1.96
N ASP A 142 -5.51 17.30 1.25
CA ASP A 142 -5.40 17.71 -0.15
C ASP A 142 -5.58 16.56 -1.15
N LEU A 143 -6.09 16.91 -2.33
CA LEU A 143 -6.03 16.05 -3.51
C LEU A 143 -5.02 16.60 -4.53
N VAL A 144 -3.88 15.93 -4.64
CA VAL A 144 -2.81 16.31 -5.57
C VAL A 144 -2.97 15.56 -6.89
N ARG A 145 -3.10 16.31 -7.99
CA ARG A 145 -3.07 15.75 -9.34
C ARG A 145 -1.63 15.69 -9.86
N ILE A 146 -1.15 14.50 -10.14
CA ILE A 146 0.20 14.24 -10.66
C ILE A 146 0.09 13.82 -12.13
N THR A 147 0.83 14.49 -13.00
CA THR A 147 0.85 14.20 -14.45
C THR A 147 2.27 13.90 -14.92
N GLY A 148 2.42 13.33 -16.12
CA GLY A 148 3.73 13.10 -16.74
C GLY A 148 4.25 11.67 -16.63
N PHE A 149 3.43 10.73 -16.14
CA PHE A 149 3.72 9.31 -16.25
C PHE A 149 3.88 8.92 -17.71
N LYS A 150 5.04 8.37 -18.05
CA LYS A 150 5.36 7.89 -19.40
C LYS A 150 4.98 6.43 -19.51
N LEU A 151 4.29 6.11 -20.60
CA LEU A 151 3.94 4.74 -20.95
C LEU A 151 4.86 4.26 -22.08
N PRO A 152 5.20 2.97 -22.11
CA PRO A 152 5.89 2.35 -23.24
C PRO A 152 5.12 2.50 -24.57
#